data_AF-A0A2P4TDT4-F1
#
_entry.id   AF-A0A2P4TDT4-F1
#
_cell.length_a   1.000
_cell.length_b   1.000
_cell.length_c   1.000
_cell.angle_alpha   90.00
_cell.angle_beta   90.00
_cell.angle_gamma   90.00
#
_symmetry.space_group_name_H-M   'P 1'
#
loop_
_entity.id
_entity.type
_entity.pdbx_description
1 polymer ?
#
loop_
_entity_poly.entity_id
_entity_poly.type
_entity_poly.pdbx_seq_one_letter_code
_entity_poly.pdbx_strand_id
1 'polypeptide(L)'
;MAEAYFPVGPGLGPEENFLSLDDILMSQEKLPGRAESNLPRLAFALGQGTGAGSGDSIPEGSKLEIPMWLAKGLHDSKRRLISVELPKIYKEAWRTVFSADANVVDLHKMGPYYYGFGSQLLNFDNPENPEIAQCILQASIRAEA
;
A
#
# COMPACT_ATOMS: atom_id res chain seq x y z
N MET A 1 -14.14 -32.66 -10.77
CA MET A 1 -12.71 -32.77 -10.41
C MET A 1 -12.35 -31.44 -9.78
N ALA A 2 -12.19 -31.38 -8.46
CA ALA A 2 -11.77 -30.14 -7.81
C ALA A 2 -10.29 -29.96 -8.13
N GLU A 3 -9.96 -28.89 -8.83
CA GLU A 3 -8.58 -28.51 -9.11
C GLU A 3 -7.86 -28.32 -7.76
N ALA A 4 -6.67 -28.89 -7.61
CA ALA A 4 -5.91 -28.76 -6.38
C ALA A 4 -5.57 -27.28 -6.18
N TYR A 5 -5.83 -26.77 -4.98
CA TYR A 5 -5.46 -25.40 -4.63
C TYR A 5 -3.94 -25.23 -4.80
N PHE A 6 -3.54 -24.40 -5.76
CA PHE A 6 -2.18 -23.92 -5.88
C PHE A 6 -2.06 -22.59 -5.15
N PRO A 7 -1.16 -22.46 -4.16
CA PRO A 7 -0.94 -21.19 -3.50
C PRO A 7 -0.42 -20.17 -4.53
N VAL A 8 -1.15 -19.06 -4.67
CA VAL A 8 -0.74 -17.92 -5.49
C VAL A 8 0.06 -17.00 -4.57
N GLY A 9 1.29 -16.65 -4.96
CA GLY A 9 2.10 -15.73 -4.18
C GLY A 9 1.41 -14.36 -4.05
N PRO A 10 1.44 -13.70 -2.88
CA PRO A 10 0.68 -12.49 -2.65
C PRO A 10 1.16 -11.31 -3.51
N GLY A 11 0.22 -10.65 -4.18
CA GLY A 11 0.36 -9.33 -4.80
C GLY A 11 1.34 -9.22 -5.96
N LEU A 12 1.96 -10.33 -6.40
CA LEU A 12 2.93 -10.36 -7.49
C LEU A 12 2.20 -10.35 -8.84
N GLY A 13 1.95 -9.17 -9.37
CA GLY A 13 1.24 -8.97 -10.63
C GLY A 13 0.56 -7.60 -10.73
N PRO A 14 -0.12 -7.32 -11.85
CA PRO A 14 -0.86 -6.06 -12.03
C PRO A 14 -2.00 -5.92 -11.02
N GLU A 15 -2.67 -7.02 -10.66
CA GLU A 15 -3.78 -7.02 -9.69
C GLU A 15 -3.67 -8.17 -8.67
N GLU A 16 -4.35 -7.99 -7.56
CA GLU A 16 -4.54 -8.99 -6.48
C GLU A 16 -5.54 -10.07 -6.90
N ASN A 17 -5.39 -11.28 -6.36
CA ASN A 17 -6.38 -12.33 -6.53
C ASN A 17 -7.49 -12.18 -5.49
N PHE A 18 -8.73 -12.01 -5.98
CA PHE A 18 -9.92 -11.81 -5.15
C PHE A 18 -10.16 -12.91 -4.09
N LEU A 19 -9.74 -14.15 -4.35
CA LEU A 19 -9.95 -15.28 -3.43
C LEU A 19 -8.69 -15.63 -2.61
N SER A 20 -7.58 -14.93 -2.83
CA SER A 20 -6.36 -15.16 -2.05
C SER A 20 -6.48 -14.49 -0.68
N LEU A 21 -6.36 -15.28 0.38
CA LEU A 21 -6.38 -14.77 1.75
C LEU A 21 -5.16 -13.88 2.01
N ASP A 22 -4.00 -14.21 1.44
CA ASP A 22 -2.80 -13.40 1.61
C ASP A 22 -2.94 -12.04 0.93
N ASP A 23 -3.61 -11.97 -0.23
CA ASP A 23 -3.88 -10.68 -0.89
C ASP A 23 -4.89 -9.84 -0.11
N ILE A 24 -5.93 -10.47 0.45
CA ILE A 24 -6.89 -9.79 1.31
C ILE A 24 -6.19 -9.22 2.54
N LEU A 25 -5.33 -10.01 3.20
CA LEU A 25 -4.57 -9.57 4.38
C LEU A 25 -3.56 -8.48 4.04
N MET A 26 -2.86 -8.59 2.92
CA MET A 26 -1.93 -7.58 2.43
C MET A 26 -2.64 -6.26 2.09
N SER A 27 -3.77 -6.32 1.38
CA SER A 27 -4.54 -5.14 1.00
C SER A 27 -5.15 -4.39 2.20
N GLN A 28 -5.23 -5.05 3.36
CA GLN A 28 -5.69 -4.46 4.62
C GLN A 28 -4.60 -3.62 5.30
N GLU A 29 -3.33 -3.74 4.89
CA GLU A 29 -2.26 -2.90 5.41
C GLU A 29 -2.54 -1.42 5.13
N LYS A 30 -2.21 -0.59 6.11
CA LYS A 30 -2.49 0.85 6.08
C LYS A 30 -1.46 1.60 5.27
N LEU A 31 -1.95 2.49 4.42
CA LEU A 31 -1.18 3.38 3.57
C LEU A 31 -1.37 4.83 4.04
N PRO A 32 -0.29 5.61 4.17
CA PRO A 32 -0.40 7.02 4.47
C PRO A 32 -1.00 7.76 3.26
N GLY A 33 -1.93 8.68 3.51
CA GLY A 33 -2.54 9.49 2.48
C GLY A 33 -3.06 10.82 3.01
N ARG A 34 -3.60 11.61 2.09
CA ARG A 34 -4.19 12.92 2.33
C ARG A 34 -5.56 13.02 1.68
N ALA A 35 -6.52 13.58 2.40
CA ALA A 35 -7.81 13.95 1.82
C ALA A 35 -7.62 15.19 0.92
N GLU A 36 -8.01 15.12 -0.34
CA GLU A 36 -7.98 16.26 -1.28
C GLU A 36 -9.36 16.93 -1.41
N SER A 37 -10.37 16.38 -0.73
CA SER A 37 -11.69 16.99 -0.59
C SER A 37 -12.28 16.66 0.78
N ASN A 38 -13.32 17.39 1.16
CA ASN A 38 -14.05 17.08 2.39
C ASN A 38 -14.80 15.73 2.23
N LEU A 39 -14.49 14.76 3.10
CA LEU A 39 -15.07 13.42 3.07
C LEU A 39 -16.13 13.27 4.18
N PRO A 40 -17.41 13.54 3.91
CA PRO A 40 -18.45 13.49 4.92
C PRO A 40 -18.71 12.05 5.40
N ARG A 41 -18.98 11.90 6.69
CA ARG A 41 -19.33 10.64 7.37
C ARG A 41 -18.26 9.54 7.36
N LEU A 42 -17.05 9.85 6.90
CA LEU A 42 -15.94 8.91 6.82
C LEU A 42 -14.99 8.98 8.02
N ALA A 43 -15.13 9.99 8.90
CA ALA A 43 -14.25 10.15 10.05
C ALA A 43 -14.28 8.92 10.98
N PHE A 44 -15.45 8.35 11.25
CA PHE A 44 -15.58 7.15 12.07
C PHE A 44 -14.89 5.93 11.44
N ALA A 45 -15.12 5.70 10.14
CA ALA A 45 -14.59 4.53 9.42
C ALA A 45 -13.05 4.52 9.36
N LEU A 46 -12.42 5.69 9.32
CA LEU A 46 -10.97 5.85 9.28
C LEU A 46 -10.36 6.12 10.67
N GLY A 47 -11.13 5.94 11.75
CA GLY A 47 -10.64 6.11 13.12
C GLY A 47 -10.28 7.57 13.48
N GLN A 48 -10.77 8.54 12.71
CA GLN A 48 -10.58 9.98 12.92
C GLN A 48 -11.80 10.65 13.60
N GLY A 49 -12.85 9.88 13.90
CA GLY A 49 -14.04 10.37 14.58
C GLY A 49 -13.77 10.64 16.06
N THR A 50 -14.07 11.85 16.52
CA THR A 50 -13.90 12.27 17.92
C THR A 50 -15.06 11.88 18.85
N GLY A 51 -16.03 11.10 18.35
CA GLY A 51 -17.21 10.67 19.11
C GLY A 51 -18.37 11.68 19.06
N ALA A 52 -19.54 11.14 18.72
CA ALA A 52 -20.88 11.72 18.79
C ALA A 52 -21.11 13.17 18.30
N GLY A 53 -21.66 13.28 17.09
CA GLY A 53 -22.92 14.03 16.96
C GLY A 53 -22.99 15.12 15.89
N SER A 54 -21.91 15.70 15.38
CA SER A 54 -22.05 16.83 14.44
C SER A 54 -20.86 17.10 13.50
N GLY A 55 -19.86 16.22 13.45
CA GLY A 55 -18.60 16.48 12.73
C GLY A 55 -17.94 15.22 12.17
N ASP A 56 -18.69 14.31 11.56
CA ASP A 56 -18.17 13.04 11.02
C ASP A 56 -17.46 13.20 9.67
N SER A 57 -17.10 14.42 9.26
CA SER A 57 -16.42 14.68 8.00
C SER A 57 -14.92 14.82 8.19
N ILE A 58 -14.13 14.21 7.33
CA ILE A 58 -12.68 14.43 7.28
C ILE A 58 -12.44 15.67 6.41
N PRO A 59 -11.90 16.77 6.98
CA PRO A 59 -11.67 17.97 6.21
C PRO A 59 -10.58 17.77 5.16
N GLU A 60 -10.67 18.55 4.08
CA GLU A 60 -9.64 18.62 3.05
C GLU A 60 -8.27 18.95 3.66
N GLY A 61 -7.21 18.35 3.11
CA GLY A 61 -5.84 18.48 3.56
C GLY A 61 -5.47 17.59 4.74
N SER A 62 -6.43 16.88 5.35
CA SER A 62 -6.17 16.00 6.50
C SER A 62 -5.28 14.82 6.13
N LYS A 63 -4.30 14.54 6.98
CA LYS A 63 -3.51 13.31 6.91
C LYS A 63 -4.32 12.16 7.50
N LEU A 64 -4.28 11.02 6.84
CA LEU A 64 -5.11 9.87 7.17
C LEU A 64 -4.37 8.57 6.80
N GLU A 65 -4.75 7.48 7.46
CA GLU A 65 -4.25 6.14 7.17
C GLU A 65 -5.40 5.33 6.58
N ILE A 66 -5.28 4.93 5.31
CA ILE A 66 -6.32 4.17 4.60
C ILE A 66 -5.78 2.78 4.28
N PRO A 67 -6.56 1.71 4.46
CA PRO A 67 -6.23 0.41 3.87
C PRO A 67 -5.99 0.49 2.36
N MET A 68 -5.04 -0.28 1.84
CA MET A 68 -4.68 -0.31 0.41
C MET A 68 -5.91 -0.53 -0.50
N TRP A 69 -6.79 -1.47 -0.17
CA TRP A 69 -7.98 -1.77 -0.98
C TRP A 69 -8.91 -0.56 -1.13
N LEU A 70 -9.07 0.22 -0.07
CA LEU A 70 -9.93 1.42 -0.08
C LEU A 70 -9.23 2.57 -0.81
N ALA A 71 -7.90 2.69 -0.64
CA ALA A 71 -7.11 3.66 -1.38
C ALA A 71 -7.21 3.42 -2.90
N LYS A 72 -7.14 2.17 -3.37
CA LYS A 72 -7.35 1.83 -4.79
C LYS A 72 -8.72 2.25 -5.31
N GLY A 73 -9.78 2.04 -4.53
CA GLY A 73 -11.14 2.39 -4.95
C GLY A 73 -11.44 3.90 -4.96
N LEU A 74 -10.75 4.68 -4.12
CA LEU A 74 -10.93 6.13 -4.02
C LEU A 74 -9.92 6.93 -4.85
N HIS A 75 -8.83 6.29 -5.28
CA HIS A 75 -7.81 6.92 -6.10
C HIS A 75 -8.37 7.21 -7.50
N ASP A 76 -7.98 8.37 -8.02
CA ASP A 76 -8.29 8.82 -9.38
C ASP A 76 -7.02 9.48 -9.92
N SER A 77 -6.74 9.37 -11.22
CA SER A 77 -5.56 9.98 -11.84
C SER A 77 -5.49 11.51 -11.64
N LYS A 78 -6.64 12.13 -11.35
CA LYS A 78 -6.75 13.57 -11.01
C LYS A 78 -6.62 13.88 -9.52
N ARG A 79 -6.41 12.88 -8.66
CA ARG A 79 -6.28 13.00 -7.19
C ARG A 79 -7.38 13.85 -6.55
N ARG A 80 -8.64 13.67 -6.99
CA ARG A 80 -9.76 14.52 -6.57
C ARG A 80 -10.28 14.23 -5.15
N LEU A 81 -10.15 12.98 -4.70
CA LEU A 81 -10.70 12.53 -3.42
C LEU A 81 -9.58 12.36 -2.40
N ILE A 82 -8.57 11.56 -2.76
CA ILE A 82 -7.42 11.27 -1.92
C ILE A 82 -6.13 11.32 -2.73
N SER A 83 -5.04 11.75 -2.09
CA SER A 83 -3.67 11.57 -2.57
C SER A 83 -3.00 10.53 -1.69
N VAL A 84 -2.42 9.51 -2.32
CA VAL A 84 -1.62 8.49 -1.64
C VAL A 84 -0.20 9.00 -1.45
N GLU A 85 0.38 8.76 -0.27
CA GLU A 85 1.79 9.03 0.02
C GLU A 85 2.56 7.69 0.08
N LEU A 86 3.84 7.71 -0.33
CA LEU A 86 4.68 6.51 -0.23
C LEU A 86 5.02 6.21 1.24
N PRO A 87 4.83 4.96 1.71
CA PRO A 87 5.37 4.52 2.99
C PRO A 87 6.87 4.71 3.04
N LYS A 88 7.40 4.95 4.25
CA LYS A 88 8.83 5.24 4.47
C LYS A 88 9.75 4.19 3.85
N ILE A 89 9.33 2.93 3.86
CA ILE A 89 10.06 1.75 3.40
C ILE A 89 10.37 1.80 1.90
N TYR A 90 9.50 2.46 1.11
CA TYR A 90 9.66 2.58 -0.35
C TYR A 90 10.30 3.91 -0.76
N LYS A 91 10.63 4.80 0.20
CA LYS A 91 11.31 6.07 -0.08
C LYS A 91 12.79 5.84 -0.38
N GLU A 92 13.38 6.79 -1.08
CA GLU A 92 14.79 6.77 -1.53
C GLU A 92 15.79 6.33 -0.44
N ALA A 93 15.68 6.86 0.77
CA ALA A 93 16.57 6.52 1.88
C ALA A 93 16.63 5.01 2.17
N TRP A 94 15.49 4.32 2.12
CA TRP A 94 15.43 2.87 2.30
C TRP A 94 15.85 2.11 1.05
N ARG A 95 15.58 2.64 -0.15
CA ARG A 95 16.07 2.06 -1.41
C ARG A 95 17.61 2.01 -1.46
N THR A 96 18.29 3.03 -0.90
CA THR A 96 19.76 3.01 -0.78
C THR A 96 20.24 1.91 0.16
N VAL A 97 19.52 1.65 1.27
CA VAL A 97 19.83 0.56 2.20
C VAL A 97 19.69 -0.80 1.50
N PHE A 98 18.58 -1.05 0.81
CA PHE A 98 18.39 -2.28 0.03
C PHE A 98 19.43 -2.44 -1.10
N SER A 99 19.89 -1.33 -1.68
CA SER A 99 20.94 -1.34 -2.70
C SER A 99 22.33 -1.67 -2.12
N ALA A 100 22.58 -1.34 -0.86
CA ALA A 100 23.82 -1.70 -0.17
C ALA A 100 23.84 -3.19 0.18
N ASP A 101 22.84 -3.66 0.93
CA ASP A 101 22.64 -5.07 1.26
C ASP A 101 21.17 -5.31 1.61
N ALA A 102 20.51 -6.19 0.88
CA ALA A 102 19.10 -6.52 1.14
C ALA A 102 18.95 -7.54 2.27
N ASN A 103 19.99 -8.36 2.55
CA ASN A 103 19.91 -9.47 3.49
C ASN A 103 20.00 -9.03 4.95
N VAL A 104 20.51 -7.82 5.21
CA VAL A 104 20.58 -7.23 6.55
C VAL A 104 19.26 -6.58 7.00
N VAL A 105 18.29 -6.45 6.08
CA VAL A 105 16.98 -5.87 6.38
C VAL A 105 15.99 -6.97 6.73
N ASP A 106 15.44 -6.92 7.94
CA ASP A 106 14.35 -7.79 8.35
C ASP A 106 13.02 -7.32 7.71
N LEU A 107 12.73 -7.86 6.53
CA LEU A 107 11.51 -7.55 5.78
C LEU A 107 10.25 -7.86 6.58
N HIS A 108 10.25 -8.95 7.36
CA HIS A 108 9.08 -9.36 8.14
C HIS A 108 8.74 -8.34 9.24
N LYS A 109 9.73 -7.66 9.82
CA LYS A 109 9.48 -6.55 10.76
C LYS A 109 8.98 -5.28 10.09
N MET A 110 9.30 -5.08 8.81
CA MET A 110 8.93 -3.88 8.05
C MET A 110 7.55 -4.03 7.37
N GLY A 111 7.14 -5.26 7.08
CA GLY A 111 5.83 -5.64 6.57
C GLY A 111 5.89 -7.06 6.00
N PRO A 112 5.06 -8.00 6.46
CA PRO A 112 5.11 -9.40 6.02
C PRO A 112 4.90 -9.55 4.50
N TYR A 113 4.29 -8.56 3.84
CA TYR A 113 3.98 -8.56 2.42
C TYR A 113 4.77 -7.54 1.59
N TYR A 114 6.01 -7.21 1.96
CA TYR A 114 6.83 -6.17 1.28
C TYR A 114 6.81 -6.22 -0.25
N TYR A 115 7.01 -7.39 -0.86
CA TYR A 115 7.06 -7.52 -2.32
C TYR A 115 5.68 -7.31 -2.96
N GLY A 116 4.64 -7.96 -2.43
CA GLY A 116 3.26 -7.85 -2.92
C GLY A 116 2.70 -6.44 -2.73
N PHE A 117 2.85 -5.88 -1.53
CA PHE A 117 2.42 -4.51 -1.22
C PHE A 117 3.12 -3.48 -2.12
N GLY A 118 4.43 -3.65 -2.33
CA GLY A 118 5.21 -2.79 -3.21
C GLY A 118 4.77 -2.86 -4.67
N SER A 119 4.45 -4.06 -5.16
CA SER A 119 3.90 -4.25 -6.52
C SER A 119 2.55 -3.54 -6.67
N GLN A 120 1.67 -3.67 -5.68
CA GLN A 120 0.36 -3.02 -5.72
C GLN A 120 0.46 -1.50 -5.58
N LEU A 121 1.48 -0.98 -4.92
CA LEU A 121 1.76 0.46 -4.81
C LEU A 121 2.03 1.12 -6.17
N LEU A 122 2.55 0.35 -7.14
CA LEU A 122 2.80 0.83 -8.50
C LEU A 122 1.52 1.18 -9.28
N ASN A 123 0.36 0.72 -8.80
CA ASN A 123 -0.95 1.10 -9.37
C ASN A 123 -1.34 2.55 -9.07
N PHE A 124 -0.65 3.22 -8.15
CA PHE A 124 -0.82 4.66 -7.94
C PHE A 124 0.12 5.46 -8.84
N ASP A 125 -0.40 6.53 -9.45
CA ASP A 125 0.37 7.39 -10.34
C ASP A 125 1.44 8.16 -9.54
N ASN A 126 2.68 7.64 -9.49
CA ASN A 126 3.81 8.25 -8.81
C ASN A 126 5.05 8.28 -9.73
N PRO A 127 5.75 9.42 -9.85
CA PRO A 127 6.98 9.52 -10.63
C PRO A 127 8.09 8.56 -10.19
N GLU A 128 8.11 8.10 -8.93
CA GLU A 128 9.12 7.18 -8.39
C GLU A 128 8.82 5.68 -8.65
N ASN A 129 7.74 5.37 -9.38
CA ASN A 129 7.36 3.99 -9.70
C ASN A 129 8.47 3.16 -10.39
N PRO A 130 9.21 3.67 -11.40
CA PRO A 130 10.25 2.87 -12.03
C PRO A 130 11.40 2.53 -11.06
N GLU A 131 11.78 3.46 -10.18
CA GLU A 131 12.81 3.22 -9.17
C GLU A 131 12.34 2.23 -8.10
N ILE A 132 11.07 2.29 -7.69
CA ILE A 132 10.48 1.35 -6.73
C ILE A 132 10.45 -0.05 -7.35
N ALA A 133 9.96 -0.19 -8.59
CA ALA A 133 9.92 -1.49 -9.28
C ALA A 133 11.32 -2.09 -9.43
N GLN A 134 12.31 -1.28 -9.79
CA GLN A 134 13.70 -1.72 -9.88
C GLN A 134 14.25 -2.15 -8.51
N CYS A 135 13.95 -1.41 -7.44
CA CYS A 135 14.40 -1.74 -6.09
C CYS A 135 13.81 -3.07 -5.60
N ILE A 136 12.51 -3.30 -5.82
CA ILE A 136 11.82 -4.55 -5.46
C ILE A 136 12.46 -5.74 -6.21
N LEU A 137 12.71 -5.58 -7.52
CA LEU A 137 13.34 -6.62 -8.34
C LEU A 137 14.78 -6.92 -7.90
N GLN A 138 15.57 -5.90 -7.61
CA GLN A 138 16.95 -6.09 -7.13
C GLN A 138 16.98 -6.74 -5.74
N ALA A 139 16.05 -6.37 -4.86
CA ALA A 139 15.93 -6.98 -3.54
C ALA A 139 15.51 -8.45 -3.62
N SER A 140 14.66 -8.85 -4.57
CA SER A 140 14.27 -10.27 -4.73
C SER A 140 15.44 -11.11 -5.23
N ILE A 141 16.14 -10.66 -6.27
CA ILE A 141 17.29 -11.39 -6.85
C ILE A 141 18.40 -11.61 -5.82
N ARG A 142 18.66 -10.61 -4.96
CA ARG A 142 19.74 -10.67 -3.96
C ARG A 142 19.37 -11.48 -2.72
N ALA A 143 18.09 -11.62 -2.41
CA ALA A 143 17.63 -12.46 -1.30
C ALA A 143 17.65 -13.95 -1.64
N GLU A 144 17.60 -14.30 -2.94
CA GLU A 144 17.66 -15.69 -3.42
C GLU A 144 19.09 -16.20 -3.70
N ALA A 145 20.10 -15.31 -3.65
CA ALA A 145 21.52 -15.60 -3.92
C ALA A 145 22.32 -15.84 -2.63
#